data_AF-A0A1E3P3Z2-F1
#
_entry.id   AF-A0A1E3P3Z2-F1
#
_cell.length_a   1.000
_cell.length_b   1.000
_cell.length_c   1.000
_cell.angle_alpha   90.00
_cell.angle_beta   90.00
_cell.angle_gamma   90.00
#
_symmetry.space_group_name_H-M   'P 1'
#
loop_
_entity.id
_entity.type
_entity.pdbx_description
1 polymer ?
#
loop_
_entity_poly.entity_id
_entity_poly.type
_entity_poly.pdbx_seq_one_letter_code
_entity_poly.pdbx_strand_id
1 'polypeptide(L)'
;MECHLLVLVHGLWGNKKHFDYINQEIDNLDLSEKSDEKLVVYRTHGNEGYKTIDGIDVCGLRVAHEIMDQIKTLNKEGHHVTKFSIVGYSLGGLISRYAIGILYHQNYFQSIKPVNFITFCTPHVGVLTPGSNISVKIFNNLVPNLLSLSGKQMFLKDSSGLNQNPLLSLMASPTSVFYKALESFKYRSLYANAINDKRTSWWTAGISIVDPFINIDENSSLNDLNYNFIKSYEPIILDSLANIVISNRKISIMGDDEKEEVDEVVLVSNFWERKWRWVVVAFNLLFFAPLWVLWFILSGIMESFKSHRRINTTLRENSGFFASLTEFISDEPINLIDSDEDEEDDEYDFTTPAESIRSVDFDHNNFEKSLHDQADTLMESLWDAMTSKDELESAKYAKYDIKHHTPVTIEEDDGDYGRIEDEGFKATISELSFFEKDSEYYKSEVLSPFILNLTNEQLEIIKNLNNLTWNKFPLLIRHTKSTHSAAIVRDYKDATLYEGKVVIKHWLDNVFQLD
;
A
#
# COMPACT_ATOMS: atom_id res chain seq x y z
N MET A 1 8.42 -34.07 6.52
CA MET A 1 7.48 -33.29 7.37
C MET A 1 6.82 -32.26 6.47
N GLU A 2 5.51 -32.10 6.53
CA GLU A 2 4.80 -31.09 5.74
C GLU A 2 4.98 -29.70 6.35
N CYS A 3 5.04 -28.68 5.51
CA CYS A 3 5.21 -27.30 5.95
C CYS A 3 4.40 -26.30 5.14
N HIS A 4 3.95 -25.26 5.85
CA HIS A 4 3.32 -24.08 5.30
C HIS A 4 4.38 -23.00 5.13
N LEU A 5 4.69 -22.63 3.88
CA LEU A 5 5.63 -21.56 3.58
C LEU A 5 4.91 -20.19 3.60
N LEU A 6 5.33 -19.30 4.50
CA LEU A 6 4.91 -17.90 4.56
C LEU A 6 6.04 -17.00 4.07
N VAL A 7 5.78 -16.24 3.01
CA VAL A 7 6.75 -15.32 2.39
C VAL A 7 6.42 -13.88 2.71
N LEU A 8 7.39 -13.11 3.19
CA LEU A 8 7.25 -11.68 3.53
C LEU A 8 8.02 -10.83 2.51
N VAL A 9 7.32 -9.91 1.84
CA VAL A 9 7.85 -9.08 0.75
C VAL A 9 7.80 -7.59 1.11
N HIS A 10 8.97 -6.95 1.18
CA HIS A 10 9.10 -5.57 1.65
C HIS A 10 8.74 -4.53 0.58
N GLY A 11 8.49 -3.30 1.02
CA GLY A 11 8.17 -2.17 0.15
C GLY A 11 9.40 -1.48 -0.47
N LEU A 12 9.13 -0.34 -1.12
CA LEU A 12 10.13 0.54 -1.75
C LEU A 12 11.24 0.91 -0.76
N TRP A 13 12.51 0.81 -1.21
CA TRP A 13 13.72 0.98 -0.40
C TRP A 13 13.80 0.13 0.88
N GLY A 14 12.96 -0.89 0.97
CA GLY A 14 12.88 -1.75 2.12
C GLY A 14 14.01 -2.76 2.21
N ASN A 15 14.01 -3.49 3.31
CA ASN A 15 14.87 -4.64 3.54
C ASN A 15 14.19 -5.65 4.48
N LYS A 16 14.77 -6.84 4.63
CA LYS A 16 14.18 -7.93 5.44
C LYS A 16 14.00 -7.59 6.93
N LYS A 17 14.73 -6.60 7.46
CA LYS A 17 14.62 -6.17 8.87
C LYS A 17 13.32 -5.43 9.15
N HIS A 18 12.66 -4.91 8.12
CA HIS A 18 11.32 -4.30 8.27
C HIS A 18 10.28 -5.29 8.79
N PHE A 19 10.55 -6.58 8.69
CA PHE A 19 9.70 -7.65 9.22
C PHE A 19 10.26 -8.28 10.51
N ASP A 20 11.27 -7.70 11.16
CA ASP A 20 11.85 -8.28 12.39
C ASP A 20 10.80 -8.42 13.49
N TYR A 21 9.94 -7.40 13.67
CA TYR A 21 8.83 -7.47 14.64
C TYR A 21 7.85 -8.60 14.31
N ILE A 22 7.36 -8.64 13.06
CA ILE A 22 6.44 -9.68 12.59
C ILE A 22 7.04 -11.08 12.78
N ASN A 23 8.31 -11.28 12.41
CA ASN A 23 8.98 -12.56 12.55
C ASN A 23 9.08 -12.97 14.02
N GLN A 24 9.44 -12.03 14.91
CA GLN A 24 9.50 -12.29 16.35
C GLN A 24 8.12 -12.67 16.91
N GLU A 25 7.06 -11.97 16.51
CA GLU A 25 5.70 -12.29 16.97
C GLU A 25 5.25 -13.67 16.47
N ILE A 26 5.56 -14.04 15.22
CA ILE A 26 5.27 -15.38 14.69
C ILE A 26 6.06 -16.46 15.44
N ASP A 27 7.35 -16.24 15.70
CA ASP A 27 8.19 -17.20 16.44
C ASP A 27 7.70 -17.42 17.88
N ASN A 28 7.05 -16.41 18.47
CA ASN A 28 6.46 -16.49 19.81
C ASN A 28 5.09 -17.20 19.83
N LEU A 29 4.46 -17.44 18.67
CA LEU A 29 3.19 -18.15 18.62
C LEU A 29 3.41 -19.66 18.73
N ASP A 30 2.72 -20.28 19.68
CA ASP A 30 2.56 -21.73 19.66
C ASP A 30 1.50 -22.11 18.62
N LEU A 31 1.96 -22.53 17.45
CA LEU A 31 1.10 -22.97 16.35
C LEU A 31 0.87 -24.49 16.36
N SER A 32 1.49 -25.22 17.29
CA SER A 32 1.43 -26.69 17.32
C SER A 32 0.02 -27.22 17.61
N GLU A 33 -0.78 -26.47 18.37
CA GLU A 33 -2.19 -26.82 18.62
C GLU A 33 -3.11 -26.48 17.43
N LYS A 34 -2.67 -25.63 16.49
CA LYS A 34 -3.50 -25.11 15.39
C LYS A 34 -3.26 -25.81 14.05
N SER A 35 -2.11 -26.47 13.86
CA SER A 35 -1.77 -27.15 12.61
C SER A 35 -0.69 -28.22 12.86
N ASP A 36 -0.86 -29.38 12.21
CA ASP A 36 0.15 -30.44 12.18
C ASP A 36 1.33 -30.09 11.25
N GLU A 37 1.17 -29.10 10.37
CA GLU A 37 2.23 -28.59 9.49
C GLU A 37 3.08 -27.52 10.17
N LYS A 38 4.40 -27.59 9.97
CA LYS A 38 5.32 -26.55 10.45
C LYS A 38 5.19 -25.28 9.61
N LEU A 39 4.93 -24.13 10.25
CA LEU A 39 5.03 -22.83 9.59
C LEU A 39 6.51 -22.46 9.39
N VAL A 40 6.89 -22.12 8.16
CA VAL A 40 8.24 -21.65 7.80
C VAL A 40 8.12 -20.24 7.23
N VAL A 41 8.76 -19.27 7.88
CA VAL A 41 8.78 -17.87 7.43
C VAL A 41 10.02 -17.60 6.58
N TYR A 42 9.83 -17.08 5.38
CA TYR A 42 10.89 -16.63 4.49
C TYR A 42 10.74 -15.12 4.21
N ARG A 43 11.81 -14.36 4.46
CA ARG A 43 11.85 -12.91 4.22
C ARG A 43 12.67 -12.63 2.97
N THR A 44 12.03 -12.08 1.94
CA THR A 44 12.70 -11.82 0.66
C THR A 44 13.80 -10.77 0.83
N HIS A 45 14.87 -10.90 0.07
CA HIS A 45 16.04 -10.01 0.14
C HIS A 45 16.62 -9.63 -1.24
N GLY A 46 16.14 -10.21 -2.34
CA GLY A 46 16.64 -9.93 -3.68
C GLY A 46 16.36 -8.50 -4.16
N ASN A 47 15.41 -7.81 -3.53
CA ASN A 47 14.99 -6.46 -3.89
C ASN A 47 15.43 -5.37 -2.91
N GLU A 48 16.28 -5.65 -1.91
CA GLU A 48 16.62 -4.65 -0.89
C GLU A 48 17.15 -3.33 -1.47
N GLY A 49 16.79 -2.21 -0.84
CA GLY A 49 17.30 -0.89 -1.19
C GLY A 49 16.87 -0.43 -2.58
N TYR A 50 17.83 0.07 -3.38
CA TYR A 50 17.53 0.64 -4.71
C TYR A 50 17.09 -0.39 -5.74
N LYS A 51 17.26 -1.69 -5.49
CA LYS A 51 16.76 -2.74 -6.39
C LYS A 51 15.23 -2.71 -6.50
N THR A 52 14.53 -2.18 -5.50
CA THR A 52 13.07 -1.96 -5.54
C THR A 52 12.59 -1.00 -6.63
N ILE A 53 13.45 -0.16 -7.21
CA ILE A 53 13.03 0.77 -8.28
C ILE A 53 13.08 0.12 -9.67
N ASP A 54 13.58 -1.11 -9.77
CA ASP A 54 13.77 -1.83 -11.03
C ASP A 54 12.46 -2.20 -11.73
N GLY A 55 11.31 -2.04 -11.10
CA GLY A 55 10.00 -2.37 -11.68
C GLY A 55 9.35 -3.53 -10.95
N ILE A 56 8.03 -3.49 -10.84
CA ILE A 56 7.18 -4.50 -10.18
C ILE A 56 7.35 -5.86 -10.86
N ASP A 57 7.45 -5.89 -12.18
CA ASP A 57 7.71 -7.05 -13.01
C ASP A 57 9.09 -7.67 -12.73
N VAL A 58 10.17 -6.87 -12.77
CA VAL A 58 11.54 -7.34 -12.49
C VAL A 58 11.67 -7.78 -11.04
N CYS A 59 11.14 -6.99 -10.10
CA CYS A 59 11.14 -7.32 -8.68
C CYS A 59 10.31 -8.57 -8.40
N GLY A 60 9.16 -8.73 -9.07
CA GLY A 60 8.29 -9.88 -8.95
C GLY A 60 8.94 -11.16 -9.47
N LEU A 61 9.67 -11.08 -10.58
CA LEU A 61 10.49 -12.19 -11.09
C LEU A 61 11.56 -12.63 -10.09
N ARG A 62 12.27 -11.69 -9.47
CA ARG A 62 13.25 -12.01 -8.42
C ARG A 62 12.60 -12.70 -7.23
N VAL A 63 11.48 -12.18 -6.74
CA VAL A 63 10.74 -12.79 -5.62
C VAL A 63 10.25 -14.18 -6.01
N ALA A 64 9.74 -14.38 -7.22
CA ALA A 64 9.32 -15.70 -7.68
C ALA A 64 10.49 -16.70 -7.66
N HIS A 65 11.68 -16.31 -8.14
CA HIS A 65 12.88 -17.15 -8.05
C HIS A 65 13.30 -17.46 -6.61
N GLU A 66 13.30 -16.45 -5.71
CA GLU A 66 13.56 -16.69 -4.29
C GLU A 66 12.60 -17.72 -3.68
N ILE A 67 11.30 -17.63 -4.02
CA ILE A 67 10.29 -18.57 -3.54
C ILE A 67 10.55 -19.98 -4.07
N MET A 68 10.82 -20.11 -5.37
CA MET A 68 11.10 -21.40 -6.00
C MET A 68 12.35 -22.06 -5.42
N ASP A 69 13.41 -21.29 -5.20
CA ASP A 69 14.65 -21.78 -4.59
C ASP A 69 14.45 -22.17 -3.13
N GLN A 70 13.63 -21.42 -2.38
CA GLN A 70 13.27 -21.77 -1.02
C GLN A 70 12.45 -23.07 -0.96
N ILE A 71 11.47 -23.25 -1.86
CA ILE A 71 10.70 -24.50 -1.96
C ILE A 71 11.62 -25.68 -2.27
N LYS A 72 12.54 -25.54 -3.24
CA LYS A 72 13.53 -26.57 -3.58
C LYS A 72 14.43 -26.91 -2.37
N THR A 73 14.86 -25.91 -1.63
CA THR A 73 15.74 -26.06 -0.46
C THR A 73 15.03 -26.82 0.65
N LEU A 74 13.83 -26.38 1.02
CA LEU A 74 13.01 -27.06 2.04
C LEU A 74 12.72 -28.52 1.65
N ASN A 75 12.34 -28.76 0.41
CA ASN A 75 12.08 -30.11 -0.08
C ASN A 75 13.32 -31.02 0.02
N LYS A 76 14.53 -30.50 -0.26
CA LYS A 76 15.80 -31.24 -0.09
C LYS A 76 16.12 -31.53 1.38
N GLU A 77 15.74 -30.65 2.29
CA GLU A 77 15.89 -30.82 3.74
C GLU A 77 14.82 -31.76 4.34
N GLY A 78 13.90 -32.29 3.54
CA GLY A 78 12.81 -33.17 3.99
C GLY A 78 11.58 -32.43 4.53
N HIS A 79 11.51 -31.11 4.27
CA HIS A 79 10.37 -30.26 4.54
C HIS A 79 9.53 -30.08 3.26
N HIS A 80 8.44 -30.83 3.13
CA HIS A 80 7.59 -30.78 1.95
C HIS A 80 6.63 -29.59 2.03
N VAL A 81 6.76 -28.64 1.12
CA VAL A 81 5.88 -27.46 1.07
C VAL A 81 4.52 -27.87 0.51
N THR A 82 3.49 -27.88 1.35
CA THR A 82 2.11 -28.25 0.97
C THR A 82 1.17 -27.04 0.94
N LYS A 83 1.49 -25.99 1.70
CA LYS A 83 0.72 -24.74 1.77
C LYS A 83 1.61 -23.54 1.53
N PHE A 84 1.02 -22.51 0.94
CA PHE A 84 1.70 -21.25 0.62
C PHE A 84 0.90 -20.05 1.10
N SER A 85 1.60 -19.06 1.64
CA SER A 85 1.04 -17.75 1.96
C SER A 85 2.06 -16.66 1.70
N ILE A 86 1.57 -15.49 1.35
CA ILE A 86 2.41 -14.34 1.04
C ILE A 86 1.83 -13.07 1.66
N VAL A 87 2.71 -12.28 2.25
CA VAL A 87 2.41 -10.98 2.86
C VAL A 87 3.25 -9.93 2.17
N GLY A 88 2.60 -8.94 1.58
CA GLY A 88 3.26 -7.79 0.98
C GLY A 88 3.04 -6.52 1.79
N TYR A 89 4.09 -5.73 1.97
CA TYR A 89 4.00 -4.39 2.56
C TYR A 89 4.28 -3.32 1.51
N SER A 90 3.40 -2.31 1.39
CA SER A 90 3.57 -1.21 0.45
C SER A 90 3.73 -1.73 -0.99
N LEU A 91 4.73 -1.25 -1.75
CA LEU A 91 5.13 -1.79 -3.07
C LEU A 91 5.28 -3.32 -3.08
N GLY A 92 5.69 -3.93 -1.95
CA GLY A 92 5.85 -5.37 -1.80
C GLY A 92 4.57 -6.17 -2.07
N GLY A 93 3.38 -5.60 -1.86
CA GLY A 93 2.12 -6.26 -2.23
C GLY A 93 1.86 -6.29 -3.74
N LEU A 94 2.30 -5.26 -4.48
CA LEU A 94 2.24 -5.27 -5.94
C LEU A 94 3.26 -6.29 -6.50
N ILE A 95 4.48 -6.29 -5.97
CA ILE A 95 5.50 -7.29 -6.28
C ILE A 95 4.98 -8.71 -5.99
N SER A 96 4.29 -8.90 -4.87
CA SER A 96 3.68 -10.18 -4.49
C SER A 96 2.62 -10.64 -5.50
N ARG A 97 1.73 -9.74 -5.96
CA ARG A 97 0.74 -10.05 -7.01
C ARG A 97 1.40 -10.51 -8.31
N TYR A 98 2.53 -9.89 -8.68
CA TYR A 98 3.27 -10.30 -9.86
C TYR A 98 3.92 -11.69 -9.68
N ALA A 99 4.61 -11.88 -8.55
CA ALA A 99 5.30 -13.14 -8.23
C ALA A 99 4.34 -14.34 -8.16
N ILE A 100 3.16 -14.20 -7.55
CA ILE A 100 2.17 -15.30 -7.53
C ILE A 100 1.62 -15.60 -8.92
N GLY A 101 1.54 -14.62 -9.82
CA GLY A 101 1.17 -14.84 -11.22
C GLY A 101 2.18 -15.73 -11.94
N ILE A 102 3.48 -15.50 -11.70
CA ILE A 102 4.56 -16.36 -12.19
C ILE A 102 4.40 -17.78 -11.63
N LEU A 103 4.24 -17.93 -10.31
CA LEU A 103 4.11 -19.25 -9.68
C LEU A 103 2.88 -20.01 -10.19
N TYR A 104 1.76 -19.31 -10.41
CA TYR A 104 0.54 -19.86 -10.99
C TYR A 104 0.78 -20.34 -12.43
N HIS A 105 1.41 -19.50 -13.26
CA HIS A 105 1.76 -19.86 -14.65
C HIS A 105 2.69 -21.08 -14.71
N GLN A 106 3.60 -21.21 -13.75
CA GLN A 106 4.51 -22.35 -13.58
C GLN A 106 3.87 -23.55 -12.86
N ASN A 107 2.54 -23.55 -12.68
CA ASN A 107 1.74 -24.64 -12.11
C ASN A 107 2.11 -25.05 -10.66
N TYR A 108 2.80 -24.20 -9.89
CA TYR A 108 3.15 -24.51 -8.49
C TYR A 108 1.89 -24.73 -7.63
N PHE A 109 0.82 -23.99 -7.90
CA PHE A 109 -0.42 -24.09 -7.12
C PHE A 109 -1.31 -25.30 -7.46
N GLN A 110 -0.87 -26.19 -8.37
CA GLN A 110 -1.50 -27.51 -8.53
C GLN A 110 -1.13 -28.48 -7.42
N SER A 111 0.07 -28.33 -6.85
CA SER A 111 0.60 -29.20 -5.79
C SER A 111 0.69 -28.51 -4.43
N ILE A 112 0.78 -27.18 -4.42
CA ILE A 112 0.87 -26.36 -3.21
C ILE A 112 -0.42 -25.56 -3.05
N LYS A 113 -1.10 -25.69 -1.92
CA LYS A 113 -2.34 -24.99 -1.65
C LYS A 113 -2.09 -23.51 -1.31
N PRO A 114 -2.60 -22.55 -2.12
CA PRO A 114 -2.52 -21.12 -1.77
C PRO A 114 -3.56 -20.78 -0.67
N VAL A 115 -3.08 -20.36 0.50
CA VAL A 115 -3.93 -20.10 1.69
C VAL A 115 -4.21 -18.62 1.87
N ASN A 116 -3.20 -17.81 2.19
CA ASN A 116 -3.37 -16.38 2.46
C ASN A 116 -2.60 -15.49 1.48
N PHE A 117 -3.30 -14.51 0.94
CA PHE A 117 -2.72 -13.33 0.31
C PHE A 117 -3.06 -12.10 1.18
N ILE A 118 -2.06 -11.51 1.82
CA ILE A 118 -2.26 -10.39 2.75
C ILE A 118 -1.43 -9.19 2.33
N THR A 119 -2.02 -8.00 2.43
CA THR A 119 -1.28 -6.76 2.16
C THR A 119 -1.44 -5.71 3.25
N PHE A 120 -0.35 -5.01 3.56
CA PHE A 120 -0.35 -3.85 4.43
C PHE A 120 0.04 -2.61 3.64
N CYS A 121 -0.85 -1.61 3.60
CA CYS A 121 -0.62 -0.31 2.96
C CYS A 121 -0.16 -0.42 1.49
N THR A 122 -0.64 -1.42 0.75
CA THR A 122 -0.24 -1.65 -0.65
C THR A 122 -1.10 -0.81 -1.59
N PRO A 123 -0.53 0.00 -2.50
CA PRO A 123 -1.32 0.82 -3.42
C PRO A 123 -1.85 -0.01 -4.60
N HIS A 124 -2.89 -0.82 -4.34
CA HIS A 124 -3.47 -1.74 -5.33
C HIS A 124 -4.01 -1.04 -6.59
N VAL A 125 -4.43 0.22 -6.44
CA VAL A 125 -4.98 1.09 -7.50
C VAL A 125 -3.92 2.08 -8.03
N GLY A 126 -2.66 1.88 -7.65
CA GLY A 126 -1.57 2.82 -7.93
C GLY A 126 -1.62 4.07 -7.05
N VAL A 127 -0.73 5.02 -7.31
CA VAL A 127 -0.56 6.25 -6.52
C VAL A 127 -0.80 7.51 -7.35
N LEU A 128 -1.34 7.35 -8.57
CA LEU A 128 -1.75 8.47 -9.41
C LEU A 128 -2.83 9.26 -8.67
N THR A 129 -2.43 10.42 -8.14
CA THR A 129 -3.28 11.17 -7.22
C THR A 129 -4.42 11.82 -7.99
N PRO A 130 -5.69 11.64 -7.53
CA PRO A 130 -6.83 12.28 -8.16
C PRO A 130 -6.77 13.80 -7.98
N GLY A 131 -7.20 14.54 -9.01
CA GLY A 131 -7.27 16.00 -8.98
C GLY A 131 -6.51 16.71 -10.10
N SER A 132 -6.84 17.98 -10.30
CA SER A 132 -6.35 18.79 -11.43
C SER A 132 -5.43 19.95 -11.02
N ASN A 133 -5.11 20.05 -9.73
CA ASN A 133 -4.37 21.17 -9.16
C ASN A 133 -2.90 21.14 -9.61
N ILE A 134 -2.24 22.30 -9.60
CA ILE A 134 -0.89 22.45 -10.15
C ILE A 134 0.12 21.57 -9.39
N SER A 135 0.02 21.49 -8.06
CA SER A 135 0.84 20.61 -7.21
C SER A 135 0.67 19.14 -7.59
N VAL A 136 -0.58 18.69 -7.75
CA VAL A 136 -0.92 17.32 -8.19
C VAL A 136 -0.34 17.03 -9.58
N LYS A 137 -0.45 17.97 -10.53
CA LYS A 137 0.15 17.84 -11.86
C LYS A 137 1.67 17.75 -11.82
N ILE A 138 2.34 18.56 -11.00
CA ILE A 138 3.80 18.52 -10.84
C ILE A 138 4.22 17.16 -10.29
N PHE A 139 3.56 16.71 -9.23
CA PHE A 139 3.84 15.43 -8.60
C PHE A 139 3.66 14.24 -9.54
N ASN A 140 2.47 14.15 -10.16
CA ASN A 140 2.13 13.07 -11.07
C ASN A 140 3.10 13.01 -12.25
N ASN A 141 3.80 14.10 -12.60
CA ASN A 141 4.79 14.14 -13.67
C ASN A 141 6.24 13.91 -13.21
N LEU A 142 6.61 14.35 -12.00
CA LEU A 142 8.00 14.31 -11.53
C LEU A 142 8.36 12.99 -10.83
N VAL A 143 7.52 12.55 -9.89
CA VAL A 143 7.80 11.38 -9.05
C VAL A 143 7.91 10.05 -9.82
N PRO A 144 7.09 9.76 -10.85
CA PRO A 144 7.25 8.52 -11.60
C PRO A 144 8.64 8.35 -12.18
N ASN A 145 9.26 9.45 -12.63
CA ASN A 145 10.60 9.40 -13.23
C ASN A 145 11.72 9.29 -12.18
N LEU A 146 11.51 9.85 -10.98
CA LEU A 146 12.47 9.74 -9.88
C LEU A 146 12.56 8.30 -9.33
N LEU A 147 11.45 7.57 -9.38
CA LEU A 147 11.35 6.18 -8.90
C LEU A 147 11.53 5.13 -10.01
N SER A 148 12.14 5.51 -11.14
CA SER A 148 12.43 4.63 -12.28
C SER A 148 11.17 3.88 -12.76
N LEU A 149 11.32 2.62 -13.19
CA LEU A 149 10.22 1.83 -13.74
C LEU A 149 9.11 1.56 -12.71
N SER A 150 9.46 1.32 -11.44
CA SER A 150 8.46 1.13 -10.37
C SER A 150 7.59 2.35 -10.17
N GLY A 151 8.18 3.55 -10.25
CA GLY A 151 7.46 4.81 -10.26
C GLY A 151 6.46 4.90 -11.41
N LYS A 152 6.91 4.63 -12.64
CA LYS A 152 6.02 4.64 -13.82
C LYS A 152 4.85 3.68 -13.67
N GLN A 153 5.10 2.46 -13.21
CA GLN A 153 4.07 1.44 -13.02
C GLN A 153 3.06 1.80 -11.91
N MET A 154 3.54 2.26 -10.75
CA MET A 154 2.65 2.70 -9.66
C MET A 154 1.79 3.91 -10.07
N PHE A 155 2.27 4.78 -10.96
CA PHE A 155 1.53 5.93 -11.45
C PHE A 155 0.71 5.66 -12.72
N LEU A 156 0.64 4.41 -13.18
CA LEU A 156 -0.07 4.02 -14.42
C LEU A 156 0.47 4.76 -15.66
N LYS A 157 1.77 5.05 -15.69
CA LYS A 157 2.47 5.76 -16.77
C LYS A 157 3.47 4.88 -17.52
N ASP A 158 3.49 3.59 -17.21
CA ASP A 158 4.17 2.59 -17.99
C ASP A 158 3.29 2.11 -19.16
N SER A 159 3.90 1.34 -20.05
CA SER A 159 3.21 0.66 -21.14
C SER A 159 3.69 -0.78 -21.14
N SER A 160 2.76 -1.69 -20.84
CA SER A 160 3.03 -3.11 -20.62
C SER A 160 2.10 -3.99 -21.46
N GLY A 161 2.61 -5.15 -21.88
CA GLY A 161 1.88 -6.11 -22.71
C GLY A 161 1.51 -5.61 -24.11
N LEU A 162 0.78 -6.45 -24.85
CA LEU A 162 0.46 -6.23 -26.27
C LEU A 162 -0.38 -4.98 -26.53
N ASN A 163 -1.34 -4.72 -25.65
CA ASN A 163 -2.23 -3.55 -25.75
C ASN A 163 -1.61 -2.27 -25.17
N GLN A 164 -0.34 -2.31 -24.73
CA GLN A 164 0.37 -1.18 -24.13
C GLN A 164 -0.35 -0.54 -22.92
N ASN A 165 -1.12 -1.35 -22.19
CA ASN A 165 -1.81 -0.90 -20.99
C ASN A 165 -0.85 -0.82 -19.80
N PRO A 166 -1.14 0.02 -18.79
CA PRO A 166 -0.36 0.02 -17.56
C PRO A 166 -0.32 -1.36 -16.90
N LEU A 167 0.83 -1.75 -16.33
CA LEU A 167 1.03 -3.06 -15.72
C LEU A 167 -0.02 -3.39 -14.64
N LEU A 168 -0.39 -2.40 -13.82
CA LEU A 168 -1.38 -2.63 -12.76
C LEU A 168 -2.77 -2.95 -13.31
N SER A 169 -3.16 -2.33 -14.44
CA SER A 169 -4.40 -2.65 -15.14
C SER A 169 -4.35 -4.08 -15.67
N LEU A 170 -3.22 -4.47 -16.27
CA LEU A 170 -3.00 -5.83 -16.75
C LEU A 170 -3.09 -6.86 -15.62
N MET A 171 -2.47 -6.58 -14.47
CA MET A 171 -2.52 -7.46 -13.29
C MET A 171 -3.89 -7.51 -12.60
N ALA A 172 -4.79 -6.56 -12.90
CA ALA A 172 -6.16 -6.53 -12.39
C ALA A 172 -7.17 -7.10 -13.40
N SER A 173 -6.75 -7.38 -14.64
CA SER A 173 -7.64 -7.97 -15.65
C SER A 173 -8.05 -9.40 -15.26
N PRO A 174 -9.35 -9.75 -15.25
CA PRO A 174 -9.84 -11.10 -14.91
C PRO A 174 -9.26 -12.22 -15.79
N THR A 175 -8.85 -11.90 -17.02
CA THR A 175 -8.26 -12.90 -17.93
C THR A 175 -6.79 -13.17 -17.65
N SER A 176 -6.11 -12.28 -16.92
CA SER A 176 -4.67 -12.36 -16.66
C SER A 176 -4.30 -13.49 -15.68
N VAL A 177 -3.08 -14.03 -15.85
CA VAL A 177 -2.49 -14.99 -14.90
C VAL A 177 -2.39 -14.41 -13.49
N PHE A 178 -2.15 -13.10 -13.36
CA PHE A 178 -2.00 -12.43 -12.08
C PHE A 178 -3.31 -12.38 -11.29
N TYR A 179 -4.43 -12.09 -11.98
CA TYR A 179 -5.74 -12.11 -11.37
C TYR A 179 -6.16 -13.53 -11.00
N LYS A 180 -6.00 -14.50 -11.91
CA LYS A 180 -6.30 -15.92 -11.67
C LYS A 180 -5.49 -16.48 -10.50
N ALA A 181 -4.20 -16.11 -10.41
CA ALA A 181 -3.35 -16.46 -9.28
C ALA A 181 -3.90 -15.90 -7.97
N LEU A 182 -4.27 -14.61 -7.94
CA LEU A 182 -4.83 -13.95 -6.76
C LEU A 182 -6.19 -14.54 -6.34
N GLU A 183 -7.02 -14.91 -7.32
CA GLU A 183 -8.31 -15.59 -7.12
C GLU A 183 -8.12 -16.97 -6.47
N SER A 184 -7.04 -17.68 -6.80
CA SER A 184 -6.76 -19.02 -6.26
C SER A 184 -6.54 -19.05 -4.74
N PHE A 185 -6.13 -17.94 -4.12
CA PHE A 185 -5.93 -17.88 -2.67
C PHE A 185 -7.27 -17.99 -1.93
N LYS A 186 -7.33 -18.85 -0.91
CA LYS A 186 -8.57 -19.03 -0.13
C LYS A 186 -8.95 -17.76 0.65
N TYR A 187 -7.96 -17.08 1.22
CA TYR A 187 -8.14 -15.86 2.00
C TYR A 187 -7.36 -14.71 1.40
N ARG A 188 -8.04 -13.59 1.13
CA ARG A 188 -7.44 -12.33 0.73
C ARG A 188 -7.79 -11.27 1.76
N SER A 189 -6.77 -10.63 2.33
CA SER A 189 -6.98 -9.59 3.33
C SER A 189 -6.10 -8.38 3.07
N LEU A 190 -6.62 -7.20 3.34
CA LEU A 190 -5.85 -5.95 3.24
C LEU A 190 -6.02 -5.11 4.50
N TYR A 191 -4.92 -4.46 4.88
CA TYR A 191 -4.86 -3.45 5.92
C TYR A 191 -4.47 -2.13 5.27
N ALA A 192 -5.29 -1.11 5.47
CA ALA A 192 -5.09 0.19 4.86
C ALA A 192 -5.36 1.28 5.89
N ASN A 193 -4.44 2.24 5.97
CA ASN A 193 -4.61 3.39 6.86
C ASN A 193 -5.79 4.24 6.40
N ALA A 194 -6.71 4.50 7.33
CA ALA A 194 -7.83 5.41 7.15
C ALA A 194 -7.34 6.87 7.14
N ILE A 195 -6.31 7.19 7.94
CA ILE A 195 -5.76 8.54 8.07
C ILE A 195 -4.24 8.54 7.97
N ASN A 196 -3.67 9.72 7.68
CA ASN A 196 -2.25 10.04 7.79
C ASN A 196 -1.28 9.20 6.94
N ASP A 197 -1.78 8.25 6.15
CA ASP A 197 -1.02 7.58 5.12
C ASP A 197 -1.22 8.30 3.81
N LYS A 198 -0.38 9.30 3.61
CA LYS A 198 -0.41 10.09 2.40
C LYS A 198 0.09 9.27 1.21
N ARG A 199 1.02 8.32 1.44
CA ARG A 199 1.68 7.51 0.40
C ARG A 199 0.70 6.55 -0.27
N THR A 200 -0.12 5.91 0.55
CA THR A 200 -1.07 4.88 0.15
C THR A 200 -2.37 5.05 0.93
N SER A 201 -3.08 6.14 0.67
CA SER A 201 -4.33 6.48 1.35
C SER A 201 -5.41 5.40 1.13
N TRP A 202 -6.48 5.47 1.92
CA TRP A 202 -7.52 4.44 1.96
C TRP A 202 -8.03 4.04 0.57
N TRP A 203 -8.29 4.99 -0.32
CA TRP A 203 -8.85 4.68 -1.64
C TRP A 203 -7.97 3.75 -2.49
N THR A 204 -6.65 3.87 -2.41
CA THR A 204 -5.75 3.00 -3.17
C THR A 204 -5.49 1.69 -2.44
N ALA A 205 -5.20 1.73 -1.14
CA ALA A 205 -4.85 0.53 -0.38
C ALA A 205 -6.08 -0.31 0.01
N GLY A 206 -7.21 0.35 0.25
CA GLY A 206 -8.52 -0.23 0.51
C GLY A 206 -9.30 -0.62 -0.75
N ILE A 207 -8.78 -0.31 -1.96
CA ILE A 207 -9.43 -0.62 -3.24
C ILE A 207 -10.84 -0.01 -3.28
N SER A 208 -10.92 1.32 -3.20
CA SER A 208 -12.19 2.03 -3.04
C SER A 208 -12.32 3.26 -3.93
N ILE A 209 -13.51 3.48 -4.49
CA ILE A 209 -13.87 4.71 -5.21
C ILE A 209 -14.27 5.87 -4.28
N VAL A 210 -14.50 5.58 -2.99
CA VAL A 210 -14.91 6.55 -1.96
C VAL A 210 -13.86 6.60 -0.87
N ASP A 211 -13.48 7.80 -0.44
CA ASP A 211 -12.69 7.96 0.78
C ASP A 211 -13.56 8.51 1.92
N PRO A 212 -14.16 7.65 2.76
CA PRO A 212 -15.02 8.10 3.86
C PRO A 212 -14.21 8.78 4.98
N PHE A 213 -12.88 8.79 4.90
CA PHE A 213 -11.99 9.31 5.91
C PHE A 213 -11.35 10.65 5.53
N ILE A 214 -11.68 11.20 4.37
CA ILE A 214 -11.06 12.44 3.85
C ILE A 214 -11.23 13.66 4.79
N ASN A 215 -12.24 13.64 5.67
CA ASN A 215 -12.57 14.73 6.59
C ASN A 215 -12.11 14.48 8.03
N ILE A 216 -11.34 13.43 8.28
CA ILE A 216 -10.90 13.05 9.63
C ILE A 216 -9.38 13.09 9.73
N ASP A 217 -8.86 13.47 10.90
CA ASP A 217 -7.43 13.55 11.17
C ASP A 217 -7.08 13.00 12.56
N GLU A 218 -5.81 13.10 12.95
CA GLU A 218 -5.35 12.64 14.25
C GLU A 218 -5.98 13.37 15.44
N ASN A 219 -6.58 14.55 15.24
CA ASN A 219 -7.20 15.38 16.28
C ASN A 219 -8.73 15.21 16.34
N SER A 220 -9.35 14.58 15.35
CA SER A 220 -10.77 14.26 15.36
C SER A 220 -11.17 13.49 16.65
N SER A 221 -12.25 13.93 17.30
CA SER A 221 -12.80 13.25 18.47
C SER A 221 -13.35 11.87 18.08
N LEU A 222 -12.92 10.79 18.75
CA LEU A 222 -13.44 9.43 18.47
C LEU A 222 -14.95 9.32 18.69
N ASN A 223 -15.50 10.11 19.62
CA ASN A 223 -16.92 10.14 19.92
C ASN A 223 -17.74 10.75 18.76
N ASP A 224 -17.11 11.55 17.90
CA ASP A 224 -17.77 12.21 16.78
C ASP A 224 -17.74 11.37 15.50
N LEU A 225 -16.88 10.35 15.46
CA LEU A 225 -16.60 9.60 14.24
C LEU A 225 -17.65 8.52 13.90
N ASN A 226 -18.52 8.16 14.84
CA ASN A 226 -19.55 7.10 14.70
C ASN A 226 -19.07 5.83 13.97
N TYR A 227 -17.77 5.53 14.06
CA TYR A 227 -17.19 4.30 13.52
C TYR A 227 -17.29 3.20 14.56
N ASN A 228 -17.58 2.01 14.07
CA ASN A 228 -17.48 0.80 14.86
C ASN A 228 -16.08 0.22 14.68
N PHE A 229 -15.59 -0.42 15.73
CA PHE A 229 -14.27 -1.00 15.79
C PHE A 229 -14.37 -2.51 16.00
N ILE A 230 -13.35 -3.25 15.56
CA ILE A 230 -13.28 -4.68 15.82
C ILE A 230 -13.06 -4.90 17.32
N LYS A 231 -13.92 -5.73 17.91
CA LYS A 231 -13.91 -6.03 19.33
C LYS A 231 -12.53 -6.53 19.80
N SER A 232 -12.01 -5.93 20.86
CA SER A 232 -10.69 -6.20 21.47
C SER A 232 -9.48 -5.56 20.75
N TYR A 233 -9.71 -4.81 19.68
CA TYR A 233 -8.68 -4.10 18.91
C TYR A 233 -9.00 -2.60 18.76
N GLU A 234 -9.92 -2.09 19.56
CA GLU A 234 -10.29 -0.69 19.61
C GLU A 234 -9.15 0.18 20.19
N PRO A 235 -8.99 1.42 19.74
CA PRO A 235 -9.68 2.10 18.63
C PRO A 235 -8.91 1.99 17.29
N ILE A 236 -8.04 0.99 17.13
CA ILE A 236 -7.06 0.96 16.03
C ILE A 236 -7.63 0.39 14.73
N ILE A 237 -8.51 -0.61 14.83
CA ILE A 237 -9.02 -1.32 13.64
C ILE A 237 -10.52 -1.11 13.53
N LEU A 238 -10.95 -0.49 12.44
CA LEU A 238 -12.36 -0.27 12.16
C LEU A 238 -13.00 -1.56 11.65
N ASP A 239 -14.27 -1.76 11.98
CA ASP A 239 -15.10 -2.79 11.37
C ASP A 239 -15.65 -2.27 10.05
N SER A 240 -15.17 -2.82 8.93
CA SER A 240 -15.59 -2.40 7.59
C SER A 240 -16.98 -2.87 7.19
N LEU A 241 -17.53 -3.86 7.92
CA LEU A 241 -18.86 -4.42 7.71
C LEU A 241 -19.92 -3.78 8.61
N ALA A 242 -19.50 -3.02 9.61
CA ALA A 242 -20.40 -2.26 10.43
C ALA A 242 -20.93 -1.03 9.69
N ASN A 243 -22.20 -0.71 9.92
CA ASN A 243 -22.81 0.48 9.35
C ASN A 243 -22.15 1.74 9.90
N ILE A 244 -21.80 2.64 9.00
CA ILE A 244 -21.39 4.00 9.27
C ILE A 244 -22.48 4.95 8.79
N VAL A 245 -22.56 6.11 9.42
CA VAL A 245 -23.46 7.19 9.01
C VAL A 245 -22.62 8.29 8.39
N ILE A 246 -22.63 8.36 7.06
CA ILE A 246 -22.02 9.49 6.36
C ILE A 246 -23.07 10.59 6.31
N SER A 247 -22.73 11.73 6.90
CA SER A 247 -23.59 12.89 6.90
C SER A 247 -22.75 14.11 6.58
N ASN A 248 -23.42 15.19 6.22
CA ASN A 248 -22.77 16.50 6.09
C ASN A 248 -22.48 17.13 7.46
N ARG A 249 -22.50 16.34 8.55
CA ARG A 249 -22.21 16.76 9.92
C ARG A 249 -20.70 16.86 10.10
N LYS A 250 -20.21 18.02 10.53
CA LYS A 250 -18.81 18.23 10.90
C LYS A 250 -18.49 17.62 12.26
N ILE A 251 -17.26 17.15 12.36
CA ILE A 251 -16.62 16.64 13.57
C ILE A 251 -16.07 17.82 14.38
N SER A 252 -16.24 17.79 15.71
CA SER A 252 -15.63 18.78 16.59
C SER A 252 -14.13 18.50 16.70
N ILE A 253 -13.32 19.49 16.31
CA ILE A 253 -11.90 19.54 16.66
C ILE A 253 -11.87 20.07 18.10
N MET A 254 -11.10 19.45 18.99
CA MET A 254 -11.05 19.82 20.41
C MET A 254 -10.84 21.35 20.59
N GLY A 255 -11.80 21.99 21.29
CA GLY A 255 -11.73 23.27 22.01
C GLY A 255 -11.05 24.45 21.32
N ASP A 256 -11.82 25.29 20.60
CA ASP A 256 -11.38 26.62 20.19
C ASP A 256 -11.18 27.59 21.40
N ASP A 257 -11.79 27.29 22.56
CA ASP A 257 -11.77 28.19 23.73
C ASP A 257 -10.51 28.05 24.63
N GLU A 258 -9.72 26.98 24.53
CA GLU A 258 -8.50 26.79 25.36
C GLU A 258 -7.19 27.17 24.63
N LYS A 259 -7.24 27.48 23.33
CA LYS A 259 -6.05 27.91 22.57
C LYS A 259 -5.63 29.34 22.87
N GLU A 260 -6.57 30.25 23.13
CA GLU A 260 -6.25 31.67 23.26
C GLU A 260 -5.39 32.01 24.50
N GLU A 261 -5.62 31.36 25.66
CA GLU A 261 -4.84 31.64 26.88
C GLU A 261 -3.48 30.89 26.94
N VAL A 262 -3.36 29.72 26.29
CA VAL A 262 -2.10 28.96 26.26
C VAL A 262 -1.15 29.49 25.18
N ASP A 263 -1.67 29.97 24.06
CA ASP A 263 -0.84 30.55 22.99
C ASP A 263 -0.18 31.86 23.44
N GLU A 264 -0.87 32.73 24.18
CA GLU A 264 -0.31 34.04 24.56
C GLU A 264 0.90 33.94 25.51
N VAL A 265 0.92 32.94 26.41
CA VAL A 265 2.02 32.73 27.37
C VAL A 265 3.21 31.97 26.74
N VAL A 266 2.98 31.08 25.76
CA VAL A 266 4.03 30.33 25.06
C VAL A 266 4.65 31.13 23.89
N LEU A 267 3.92 32.08 23.31
CA LEU A 267 4.39 32.91 22.17
C LEU A 267 5.52 33.88 22.56
N VAL A 268 5.59 34.34 23.82
CA VAL A 268 6.54 35.40 24.23
C VAL A 268 7.92 34.85 24.61
N SER A 269 8.05 33.60 25.07
CA SER A 269 9.36 32.99 25.43
C SER A 269 10.09 32.35 24.24
N ASN A 270 9.38 32.01 23.16
CA ASN A 270 9.91 31.25 22.02
C ASN A 270 10.29 32.11 20.79
N PHE A 271 10.18 33.43 20.86
CA PHE A 271 10.34 34.30 19.69
C PHE A 271 11.77 34.29 19.13
N TRP A 272 12.79 34.40 19.99
CA TRP A 272 14.20 34.46 19.57
C TRP A 272 14.76 33.09 19.17
N GLU A 273 14.37 32.01 19.86
CA GLU A 273 14.74 30.64 19.47
C GLU A 273 14.09 30.22 18.15
N ARG A 274 12.83 30.59 17.88
CA ARG A 274 12.18 30.36 16.59
C ARG A 274 12.88 31.11 15.47
N LYS A 275 13.25 32.38 15.66
CA LYS A 275 14.00 33.13 14.64
C LYS A 275 15.37 32.54 14.37
N TRP A 276 16.09 32.09 15.39
CA TRP A 276 17.37 31.41 15.20
C TRP A 276 17.22 30.08 14.44
N ARG A 277 16.20 29.27 14.78
CA ARG A 277 15.86 28.04 14.03
C ARG A 277 15.52 28.33 12.57
N TRP A 278 14.79 29.42 12.28
CA TRP A 278 14.51 29.85 10.92
C TRP A 278 15.75 30.34 10.16
N VAL A 279 16.71 30.98 10.84
CA VAL A 279 18.01 31.33 10.25
C VAL A 279 18.83 30.08 9.92
N VAL A 280 18.85 29.08 10.82
CA VAL A 280 19.51 27.78 10.57
C VAL A 280 18.82 27.02 9.42
N VAL A 281 17.49 27.02 9.36
CA VAL A 281 16.71 26.42 8.27
C VAL A 281 16.97 27.14 6.95
N ALA A 282 16.98 28.48 6.93
CA ALA A 282 17.29 29.27 5.74
C ALA A 282 18.73 29.04 5.26
N PHE A 283 19.69 28.97 6.18
CA PHE A 283 21.09 28.66 5.86
C PHE A 283 21.25 27.24 5.30
N ASN A 284 20.59 26.26 5.92
CA ASN A 284 20.55 24.89 5.41
C ASN A 284 19.88 24.83 4.03
N LEU A 285 18.78 25.55 3.80
CA LEU A 285 18.09 25.63 2.50
C LEU A 285 18.89 26.34 1.40
N LEU A 286 19.72 27.31 1.75
CA LEU A 286 20.51 28.10 0.79
C LEU A 286 21.86 27.47 0.43
N PHE A 287 22.50 26.78 1.37
CA PHE A 287 23.88 26.31 1.19
C PHE A 287 24.01 24.79 1.18
N PHE A 288 23.32 24.08 2.07
CA PHE A 288 23.40 22.63 2.16
C PHE A 288 22.37 21.93 1.26
N ALA A 289 21.14 22.42 1.23
CA ALA A 289 20.07 21.83 0.45
C ALA A 289 20.36 21.90 -1.05
N PRO A 290 20.90 22.97 -1.66
CA PRO A 290 21.15 22.96 -3.10
C PRO A 290 22.27 21.99 -3.48
N LEU A 291 23.32 21.89 -2.67
CA LEU A 291 24.42 20.94 -2.91
C LEU A 291 24.00 19.49 -2.63
N TRP A 292 23.24 19.26 -1.56
CA TRP A 292 22.75 17.95 -1.16
C TRP A 292 21.63 17.46 -2.08
N VAL A 293 20.65 18.31 -2.43
CA VAL A 293 19.61 18.03 -3.43
C VAL A 293 20.25 17.78 -4.79
N LEU A 294 21.26 18.56 -5.19
CA LEU A 294 21.99 18.32 -6.44
C LEU A 294 22.71 16.97 -6.41
N TRP A 295 23.45 16.66 -5.34
CA TRP A 295 24.12 15.36 -5.19
C TRP A 295 23.14 14.19 -5.12
N PHE A 296 21.99 14.38 -4.47
CA PHE A 296 20.91 13.41 -4.40
C PHE A 296 20.28 13.16 -5.77
N ILE A 297 19.96 14.24 -6.51
CA ILE A 297 19.45 14.15 -7.89
C ILE A 297 20.47 13.40 -8.75
N LEU A 298 21.76 13.72 -8.64
CA LEU A 298 22.82 13.02 -9.36
C LEU A 298 22.92 11.53 -8.96
N SER A 299 22.77 11.20 -7.67
CA SER A 299 22.77 9.82 -7.18
C SER A 299 21.54 9.05 -7.64
N GLY A 300 20.35 9.66 -7.58
CA GLY A 300 19.10 9.09 -8.09
C GLY A 300 19.12 8.89 -9.60
N ILE A 301 19.73 9.82 -10.35
CA ILE A 301 19.99 9.66 -11.78
C ILE A 301 20.95 8.49 -12.02
N MET A 302 22.05 8.41 -11.26
CA MET A 302 23.03 7.32 -11.40
C MET A 302 22.41 5.96 -11.07
N GLU A 303 21.62 5.85 -10.01
CA GLU A 303 20.88 4.63 -9.66
C GLU A 303 19.79 4.32 -10.68
N SER A 304 19.13 5.32 -11.25
CA SER A 304 18.20 5.13 -12.37
C SER A 304 18.91 4.59 -13.62
N PHE A 305 20.14 5.03 -13.92
CA PHE A 305 20.94 4.46 -15.01
C PHE A 305 21.35 3.01 -14.74
N LYS A 306 21.81 2.70 -13.51
CA LYS A 306 22.12 1.32 -13.11
C LYS A 306 20.87 0.44 -13.17
N SER A 307 19.74 0.93 -12.68
CA SER A 307 18.43 0.29 -12.75
C SER A 307 18.05 0.02 -14.20
N HIS A 308 18.13 1.03 -15.07
CA HIS A 308 17.82 0.89 -16.49
C HIS A 308 18.65 -0.19 -17.17
N ARG A 309 19.95 -0.28 -16.85
CA ARG A 309 20.81 -1.37 -17.33
C ARG A 309 20.33 -2.73 -16.82
N ARG A 310 20.06 -2.88 -15.52
CA ARG A 310 19.53 -4.13 -14.94
C ARG A 310 18.20 -4.55 -15.57
N ILE A 311 17.28 -3.60 -15.73
CA ILE A 311 15.97 -3.80 -16.36
C ILE A 311 16.14 -4.31 -17.77
N ASN A 312 16.86 -3.58 -18.62
CA ASN A 312 17.01 -3.95 -20.03
C ASN A 312 17.69 -5.31 -20.18
N THR A 313 18.68 -5.62 -19.35
CA THR A 313 19.31 -6.94 -19.33
C THR A 313 18.30 -8.02 -18.94
N THR A 314 17.56 -7.84 -17.84
CA THR A 314 16.58 -8.82 -17.36
C THR A 314 15.45 -9.03 -18.37
N LEU A 315 14.87 -7.95 -18.91
CA LEU A 315 13.78 -8.02 -19.88
C LEU A 315 14.23 -8.69 -21.18
N ARG A 316 15.46 -8.43 -21.64
CA ARG A 316 16.00 -9.08 -22.85
C ARG A 316 16.27 -10.55 -22.64
N GLU A 317 16.84 -10.92 -21.49
CA GLU A 317 17.14 -12.32 -21.14
C GLU A 317 15.88 -13.16 -20.91
N ASN A 318 14.75 -12.52 -20.60
CA ASN A 318 13.49 -13.19 -20.26
C ASN A 318 12.34 -12.77 -21.19
N SER A 319 12.63 -12.24 -22.38
CA SER A 319 11.63 -11.65 -23.28
C SER A 319 10.55 -12.65 -23.67
N GLY A 320 10.94 -13.87 -24.04
CA GLY A 320 10.01 -14.97 -24.36
C GLY A 320 9.13 -15.35 -23.17
N PHE A 321 9.69 -15.39 -21.96
CA PHE A 321 8.91 -15.64 -20.74
C PHE A 321 7.90 -14.53 -20.45
N PHE A 322 8.31 -13.26 -20.50
CA PHE A 322 7.39 -12.13 -20.33
C PHE A 322 6.31 -12.10 -21.41
N ALA A 323 6.65 -12.44 -22.66
CA ALA A 323 5.68 -12.59 -23.73
C ALA A 323 4.65 -13.69 -23.42
N SER A 324 5.09 -14.87 -22.95
CA SER A 324 4.19 -15.97 -22.58
C SER A 324 3.21 -15.60 -21.47
N LEU A 325 3.66 -14.83 -20.46
CA LEU A 325 2.78 -14.31 -19.40
C LEU A 325 1.70 -13.38 -19.96
N THR A 326 2.00 -12.68 -21.05
CA THR A 326 1.06 -11.77 -21.72
C THR A 326 0.20 -12.42 -22.79
N GLU A 327 0.64 -13.50 -23.43
CA GLU A 327 -0.15 -14.26 -24.42
C GLU A 327 -1.33 -15.00 -23.77
N PHE A 328 -1.19 -15.46 -22.52
CA PHE A 328 -2.28 -16.06 -21.75
C PHE A 328 -3.48 -15.12 -21.49
N ILE A 329 -3.41 -13.88 -21.98
CA ILE A 329 -4.41 -12.81 -21.82
C ILE A 329 -5.32 -12.71 -23.06
N SER A 330 -4.95 -13.25 -24.22
CA SER A 330 -5.74 -13.19 -25.47
C SER A 330 -6.22 -14.57 -25.94
N ASP A 331 -7.54 -14.71 -26.14
CA ASP A 331 -8.17 -15.87 -26.81
C ASP A 331 -7.90 -15.91 -28.34
N GLU A 332 -7.06 -15.01 -28.86
CA GLU A 332 -6.67 -14.94 -30.28
C GLU A 332 -5.21 -15.36 -30.44
N PRO A 333 -4.89 -16.34 -31.32
CA PRO A 333 -3.52 -16.69 -31.62
C PRO A 333 -2.83 -15.53 -32.34
N ILE A 334 -1.69 -15.09 -31.82
CA ILE A 334 -0.86 -14.08 -32.46
C ILE A 334 -0.18 -14.74 -33.67
N ASN A 335 -0.51 -14.29 -34.88
CA ASN A 335 0.36 -14.54 -36.02
C ASN A 335 1.65 -13.75 -35.78
N LEU A 336 2.69 -14.45 -35.35
CA LEU A 336 4.06 -13.94 -35.33
C LEU A 336 4.38 -13.41 -36.73
N ILE A 337 4.59 -12.10 -36.81
CA ILE A 337 5.12 -11.46 -38.01
C ILE A 337 6.56 -11.94 -38.14
N ASP A 338 6.87 -12.57 -39.28
CA ASP A 338 8.21 -12.95 -39.73
C ASP A 338 9.26 -11.90 -39.30
N SER A 339 10.01 -12.22 -38.24
CA SER A 339 11.36 -11.73 -38.08
C SER A 339 12.26 -12.89 -38.48
N ASP A 340 12.78 -12.82 -39.71
CA ASP A 340 13.87 -13.64 -40.21
C ASP A 340 15.13 -13.43 -39.33
N GLU A 341 15.20 -14.07 -38.17
CA GLU A 341 16.45 -14.41 -37.50
C GLU A 341 16.27 -15.82 -36.92
N ASP A 342 17.20 -16.71 -37.29
CA ASP A 342 17.25 -18.11 -36.88
C ASP A 342 17.28 -18.22 -35.33
N GLU A 343 16.13 -18.32 -34.68
CA GLU A 343 16.03 -18.76 -33.28
C GLU A 343 15.88 -20.28 -33.28
N GLU A 344 16.97 -20.97 -32.89
CA GLU A 344 16.92 -22.37 -32.51
C GLU A 344 15.81 -22.58 -31.46
N ASP A 345 15.01 -23.64 -31.62
CA ASP A 345 14.03 -24.15 -30.66
C ASP A 345 14.73 -24.61 -29.35
N ASP A 346 15.33 -23.66 -28.62
CA ASP A 346 15.89 -23.89 -27.30
C ASP A 346 14.73 -23.94 -26.30
N GLU A 347 14.46 -25.15 -25.80
CA GLU A 347 13.59 -25.41 -24.66
C GLU A 347 13.96 -24.46 -23.50
N TYR A 348 13.13 -23.43 -23.28
CA TYR A 348 13.44 -22.29 -22.41
C TYR A 348 13.67 -22.74 -20.95
N ASP A 349 14.93 -22.80 -20.50
CA ASP A 349 15.28 -23.19 -19.13
C ASP A 349 14.98 -22.07 -18.12
N PHE A 350 13.71 -21.97 -17.71
CA PHE A 350 13.25 -21.09 -16.65
C PHE A 350 13.88 -21.41 -15.26
N THR A 351 14.55 -22.55 -15.11
CA THR A 351 15.08 -22.99 -13.80
C THR A 351 16.42 -22.36 -13.44
N THR A 352 17.07 -21.68 -14.39
CA THR A 352 18.38 -21.04 -14.23
C THR A 352 18.21 -19.52 -14.33
N PRO A 353 18.10 -18.78 -13.19
CA PRO A 353 17.98 -17.33 -13.22
C PRO A 353 19.18 -16.72 -13.93
N ALA A 354 18.94 -15.73 -14.78
CA ALA A 354 19.99 -15.02 -15.50
C ALA A 354 21.02 -14.37 -14.54
N GLU A 355 22.25 -14.16 -15.01
CA GLU A 355 23.36 -13.63 -14.20
C GLU A 355 23.02 -12.25 -13.59
N SER A 356 22.16 -11.48 -14.26
CA SER A 356 21.60 -10.20 -13.79
C SER A 356 20.75 -10.33 -12.52
N ILE A 357 20.03 -11.44 -12.35
CA ILE A 357 19.27 -11.80 -11.15
C ILE A 357 20.20 -12.37 -10.06
N ARG A 358 21.27 -13.07 -10.46
CA ARG A 358 22.27 -13.68 -9.56
C ARG A 358 23.30 -12.73 -8.97
N SER A 359 23.36 -11.46 -9.39
CA SER A 359 24.22 -10.44 -8.76
C SER A 359 23.72 -10.07 -7.34
N VAL A 360 23.82 -11.08 -6.49
CA VAL A 360 23.70 -11.13 -5.06
C VAL A 360 25.12 -10.93 -4.54
N ASP A 361 25.24 -10.17 -3.45
CA ASP A 361 26.49 -9.76 -2.82
C ASP A 361 27.23 -8.59 -3.48
N PHE A 362 26.69 -7.38 -3.27
CA PHE A 362 27.58 -6.28 -2.91
C PHE A 362 27.30 -5.88 -1.46
N ASP A 363 28.36 -5.88 -0.68
CA ASP A 363 28.42 -5.59 0.75
C ASP A 363 27.62 -4.31 1.08
N HIS A 364 26.68 -4.42 2.03
CA HIS A 364 25.89 -3.31 2.57
C HIS A 364 26.81 -2.31 3.28
N ASN A 365 27.39 -1.38 2.53
CA ASN A 365 28.16 -0.29 3.12
C ASN A 365 27.20 0.62 3.90
N ASN A 366 27.60 1.04 5.11
CA ASN A 366 26.84 2.00 5.95
C ASN A 366 26.43 3.29 5.20
N PHE A 367 27.13 3.61 4.11
CA PHE A 367 26.83 4.72 3.22
C PHE A 367 25.52 4.55 2.44
N GLU A 368 25.21 3.34 1.98
CA GLU A 368 23.99 3.04 1.21
C GLU A 368 22.75 3.06 2.09
N LYS A 369 22.88 2.63 3.36
CA LYS A 369 21.83 2.80 4.36
C LYS A 369 21.52 4.28 4.64
N SER A 370 22.56 5.11 4.77
CA SER A 370 22.38 6.56 4.92
C SER A 370 21.73 7.21 3.69
N LEU A 371 21.96 6.65 2.50
CA LEU A 371 21.33 7.08 1.24
C LEU A 371 19.83 6.72 1.19
N HIS A 372 19.45 5.54 1.72
CA HIS A 372 18.05 5.12 1.81
C HIS A 372 17.23 5.98 2.76
N ASP A 373 17.72 6.23 3.97
CA ASP A 373 17.02 7.07 4.95
C ASP A 373 16.83 8.52 4.42
N GLN A 374 17.80 9.00 3.64
CA GLN A 374 17.77 10.30 2.98
C GLN A 374 16.77 10.36 1.80
N ALA A 375 16.66 9.30 1.01
CA ALA A 375 15.67 9.17 -0.06
C ALA A 375 14.25 9.09 0.50
N ASP A 376 14.05 8.32 1.58
CA ASP A 376 12.78 8.25 2.30
C ASP A 376 12.39 9.64 2.84
N THR A 377 13.33 10.37 3.44
CA THR A 377 13.11 11.74 3.96
C THR A 377 12.73 12.74 2.85
N LEU A 378 13.40 12.69 1.69
CA LEU A 378 13.04 13.55 0.57
C LEU A 378 11.65 13.21 0.03
N MET A 379 11.32 11.93 -0.12
CA MET A 379 10.00 11.52 -0.56
C MET A 379 8.92 11.96 0.42
N GLU A 380 9.17 11.84 1.73
CA GLU A 380 8.28 12.40 2.75
C GLU A 380 8.13 13.91 2.58
N SER A 381 9.21 14.65 2.34
CA SER A 381 9.14 16.10 2.13
C SER A 381 8.37 16.49 0.86
N LEU A 382 8.51 15.73 -0.24
CA LEU A 382 7.76 15.95 -1.48
C LEU A 382 6.28 15.65 -1.25
N TRP A 383 5.99 14.56 -0.55
CA TRP A 383 4.63 14.16 -0.23
C TRP A 383 3.97 15.15 0.73
N ASP A 384 4.70 15.59 1.75
CA ASP A 384 4.27 16.64 2.66
C ASP A 384 4.08 17.97 1.94
N ALA A 385 4.96 18.37 1.02
CA ALA A 385 4.81 19.62 0.28
C ALA A 385 3.62 19.66 -0.69
N MET A 386 3.17 18.50 -1.19
CA MET A 386 1.95 18.44 -1.99
C MET A 386 0.68 18.38 -1.16
N THR A 387 0.75 17.67 -0.04
CA THR A 387 -0.38 17.46 0.87
C THR A 387 -0.45 18.52 1.96
N SER A 388 0.55 19.40 2.04
CA SER A 388 0.55 20.60 2.87
C SER A 388 -0.50 21.52 2.29
N LYS A 389 -1.73 21.27 2.74
CA LYS A 389 -2.95 22.04 2.58
C LYS A 389 -2.96 22.86 1.30
N ASP A 390 -3.62 22.32 0.28
CA ASP A 390 -4.40 23.18 -0.58
C ASP A 390 -5.50 23.79 0.32
N GLU A 391 -5.14 24.85 1.04
CA GLU A 391 -6.02 25.55 1.99
C GLU A 391 -7.30 25.98 1.28
N LEU A 392 -7.29 26.14 -0.04
CA LEU A 392 -8.44 26.48 -0.87
C LEU A 392 -9.39 25.31 -1.14
N GLU A 393 -8.89 24.10 -1.42
CA GLU A 393 -9.74 22.90 -1.53
C GLU A 393 -10.23 22.47 -0.14
N SER A 394 -9.36 22.47 0.87
CA SER A 394 -9.71 22.21 2.27
C SER A 394 -10.70 23.27 2.79
N ALA A 395 -10.61 24.52 2.33
CA ALA A 395 -11.57 25.59 2.66
C ALA A 395 -12.95 25.43 2.00
N LYS A 396 -13.10 24.64 0.93
CA LYS A 396 -14.43 24.27 0.43
C LYS A 396 -15.16 23.39 1.46
N TYR A 397 -14.41 22.56 2.19
CA TYR A 397 -14.91 21.75 3.30
C TYR A 397 -14.97 22.52 4.64
N ALA A 398 -14.25 23.65 4.78
CA ALA A 398 -14.30 24.51 5.96
C ALA A 398 -15.55 25.42 6.03
N LYS A 399 -16.38 25.49 4.98
CA LYS A 399 -17.57 26.36 4.90
C LYS A 399 -18.79 25.88 5.67
N TYR A 400 -18.79 24.64 6.14
CA TYR A 400 -19.84 24.18 7.04
C TYR A 400 -19.50 24.76 8.42
N ASP A 401 -20.46 25.25 9.22
CA ASP A 401 -20.31 25.84 10.58
C ASP A 401 -21.29 25.12 11.55
N ILE A 402 -20.90 24.72 12.77
CA ILE A 402 -21.67 23.75 13.61
C ILE A 402 -21.66 24.06 15.11
N LYS A 403 -22.84 23.93 15.75
CA LYS A 403 -23.05 23.93 17.21
C LYS A 403 -23.70 22.62 17.67
N HIS A 404 -23.44 22.25 18.93
CA HIS A 404 -23.95 21.06 19.60
C HIS A 404 -25.49 20.99 19.67
N HIS A 405 -26.03 19.77 19.64
CA HIS A 405 -27.22 19.45 20.42
C HIS A 405 -26.76 18.60 21.61
N THR A 406 -26.79 19.17 22.81
CA THR A 406 -26.66 18.42 24.06
C THR A 406 -27.87 17.48 24.15
N PRO A 407 -27.71 16.20 24.54
CA PRO A 407 -28.85 15.41 24.93
C PRO A 407 -29.34 15.98 26.27
N VAL A 408 -30.43 16.75 26.21
CA VAL A 408 -31.19 17.04 27.42
C VAL A 408 -31.76 15.70 27.88
N THR A 409 -31.31 15.20 29.02
CA THR A 409 -32.08 14.26 29.82
C THR A 409 -33.38 14.95 30.19
N ILE A 410 -34.45 14.68 29.44
CA ILE A 410 -35.80 15.13 29.77
C ILE A 410 -36.34 14.11 30.77
N GLU A 411 -36.42 14.53 32.03
CA GLU A 411 -37.41 13.98 32.96
C GLU A 411 -38.79 14.13 32.32
N GLU A 412 -39.59 13.06 32.38
CA GLU A 412 -40.92 12.90 31.78
C GLU A 412 -41.75 14.20 31.81
N ASP A 413 -42.00 14.79 30.63
CA ASP A 413 -43.12 15.71 30.43
C ASP A 413 -43.77 15.44 29.07
N ASP A 414 -45.09 15.25 29.10
CA ASP A 414 -45.93 14.87 27.97
C ASP A 414 -45.96 15.99 26.94
N GLY A 415 -45.19 15.84 25.87
CA GLY A 415 -45.17 16.78 24.76
C GLY A 415 -44.72 16.10 23.47
N ASP A 416 -45.57 16.20 22.46
CA ASP A 416 -45.36 15.77 21.07
C ASP A 416 -44.03 16.30 20.50
N TYR A 417 -42.96 15.51 20.68
CA TYR A 417 -41.67 15.71 20.01
C TYR A 417 -41.57 14.74 18.85
N GLY A 418 -41.71 15.29 17.65
CA GLY A 418 -41.44 14.58 16.40
C GLY A 418 -40.06 13.90 16.43
N ARG A 419 -40.02 12.65 15.98
CA ARG A 419 -38.79 11.93 15.65
C ARG A 419 -37.90 12.83 14.78
N ILE A 420 -36.74 13.22 15.28
CA ILE A 420 -35.68 13.77 14.44
C ILE A 420 -35.10 12.56 13.68
N GLU A 421 -35.41 12.46 12.39
CA GLU A 421 -34.83 11.46 11.50
C GLU A 421 -33.32 11.69 11.40
N ASP A 422 -32.50 10.63 11.52
CA ASP A 422 -31.06 10.70 11.24
C ASP A 422 -30.87 11.11 9.76
N GLU A 423 -30.57 12.38 9.49
CA GLU A 423 -30.32 12.94 8.14
C GLU A 423 -28.96 12.49 7.54
N GLY A 424 -28.57 11.23 7.72
CA GLY A 424 -27.30 10.67 7.23
C GLY A 424 -27.49 9.47 6.32
N PHE A 425 -26.64 9.36 5.31
CA PHE A 425 -26.57 8.20 4.43
C PHE A 425 -25.91 7.02 5.16
N LYS A 426 -26.65 5.91 5.32
CA LYS A 426 -26.19 4.71 6.00
C LYS A 426 -25.56 3.75 4.98
N ALA A 427 -24.31 3.38 5.22
CA ALA A 427 -23.57 2.43 4.39
C ALA A 427 -22.49 1.75 5.23
N THR A 428 -22.00 0.61 4.78
CA THR A 428 -20.76 0.02 5.29
C THR A 428 -19.55 0.53 4.49
N ILE A 429 -18.36 0.50 5.10
CA ILE A 429 -17.11 0.87 4.39
C ILE A 429 -16.87 -0.09 3.21
N SER A 430 -17.28 -1.36 3.36
CA SER A 430 -17.20 -2.35 2.29
C SER A 430 -18.09 -1.98 1.10
N GLU A 431 -19.34 -1.57 1.31
CA GLU A 431 -20.25 -1.14 0.22
C GLU A 431 -19.73 0.10 -0.52
N LEU A 432 -19.04 0.99 0.19
CA LEU A 432 -18.41 2.18 -0.40
C LEU A 432 -17.14 1.87 -1.21
N SER A 433 -16.66 0.62 -1.19
CA SER A 433 -15.51 0.21 -2.00
C SER A 433 -15.78 0.35 -3.49
N PHE A 434 -16.95 -0.08 -3.95
CA PHE A 434 -17.33 0.04 -5.34
C PHE A 434 -18.85 -0.02 -5.49
N PHE A 435 -19.38 0.86 -6.34
CA PHE A 435 -20.76 0.83 -6.81
C PHE A 435 -20.82 1.40 -8.23
N GLU A 436 -21.79 0.93 -9.02
CA GLU A 436 -21.97 1.38 -10.41
C GLU A 436 -22.51 2.82 -10.46
N LYS A 437 -22.23 3.53 -11.56
CA LYS A 437 -22.55 4.97 -11.72
C LYS A 437 -24.04 5.30 -11.70
N ASP A 438 -24.89 4.32 -11.93
CA ASP A 438 -26.34 4.43 -11.91
C ASP A 438 -26.98 4.12 -10.54
N SER A 439 -26.18 3.65 -9.57
CA SER A 439 -26.62 3.34 -8.21
C SER A 439 -27.15 4.56 -7.45
N GLU A 440 -28.00 4.31 -6.44
CA GLU A 440 -28.46 5.35 -5.51
C GLU A 440 -27.30 5.97 -4.73
N TYR A 441 -26.26 5.17 -4.43
CA TYR A 441 -25.02 5.62 -3.80
C TYR A 441 -24.33 6.71 -4.62
N TYR A 442 -24.16 6.50 -5.93
CA TYR A 442 -23.51 7.47 -6.81
C TYR A 442 -24.31 8.77 -6.96
N LYS A 443 -25.65 8.68 -6.89
CA LYS A 443 -26.56 9.83 -7.02
C LYS A 443 -26.76 10.60 -5.71
N SER A 444 -26.25 10.08 -4.58
CA SER A 444 -26.40 10.71 -3.26
C SER A 444 -25.59 12.00 -3.15
N GLU A 445 -26.26 13.12 -2.91
CA GLU A 445 -25.60 14.42 -2.68
C GLU A 445 -24.70 14.41 -1.44
N VAL A 446 -25.01 13.58 -0.45
CA VAL A 446 -24.22 13.42 0.79
C VAL A 446 -22.92 12.65 0.53
N LEU A 447 -22.95 11.66 -0.38
CA LEU A 447 -21.74 10.88 -0.73
C LEU A 447 -20.87 11.56 -1.77
N SER A 448 -21.45 12.39 -2.64
CA SER A 448 -20.73 13.03 -3.76
C SER A 448 -19.40 13.69 -3.38
N PRO A 449 -19.23 14.36 -2.22
CA PRO A 449 -17.95 14.96 -1.83
C PRO A 449 -16.85 13.96 -1.48
N PHE A 450 -17.22 12.71 -1.17
CA PHE A 450 -16.31 11.63 -0.78
C PHE A 450 -15.96 10.71 -1.97
N ILE A 451 -16.69 10.81 -3.09
CA ILE A 451 -16.40 10.08 -4.33
C ILE A 451 -15.20 10.72 -5.03
N LEU A 452 -14.19 9.92 -5.32
CA LEU A 452 -12.92 10.41 -5.87
C LEU A 452 -12.95 10.50 -7.40
N ASN A 453 -12.29 11.54 -7.94
CA ASN A 453 -12.11 11.72 -9.38
C ASN A 453 -10.94 10.88 -9.91
N LEU A 454 -11.14 9.57 -10.01
CA LEU A 454 -10.18 8.58 -10.47
C LEU A 454 -10.18 8.42 -12.00
N THR A 455 -9.06 7.98 -12.59
CA THR A 455 -9.01 7.68 -14.03
C THR A 455 -9.82 6.42 -14.39
N ASN A 456 -10.11 6.21 -15.67
CA ASN A 456 -10.84 5.03 -16.12
C ASN A 456 -10.07 3.73 -15.79
N GLU A 457 -8.74 3.75 -15.92
CA GLU A 457 -7.86 2.62 -15.58
C GLU A 457 -7.95 2.30 -14.08
N GLN A 458 -7.96 3.31 -13.22
CA GLN A 458 -8.13 3.14 -11.77
C GLN A 458 -9.50 2.57 -11.43
N LEU A 459 -10.57 3.08 -12.05
CA LEU A 459 -11.93 2.57 -11.86
C LEU A 459 -12.06 1.12 -12.30
N GLU A 460 -11.43 0.74 -13.41
CA GLU A 460 -11.41 -0.64 -13.89
C GLU A 460 -10.64 -1.57 -12.94
N ILE A 461 -9.48 -1.15 -12.45
CA ILE A 461 -8.72 -1.88 -11.42
C ILE A 461 -9.58 -2.09 -10.17
N ILE A 462 -10.23 -1.03 -9.67
CA ILE A 462 -11.10 -1.12 -8.48
C ILE A 462 -12.25 -2.08 -8.72
N LYS A 463 -12.93 -1.97 -9.86
CA LYS A 463 -14.04 -2.85 -10.23
C LYS A 463 -13.61 -4.31 -10.22
N ASN A 464 -12.55 -4.63 -10.96
CA ASN A 464 -12.11 -6.01 -11.11
C ASN A 464 -11.61 -6.59 -9.77
N LEU A 465 -10.81 -5.85 -9.01
CA LEU A 465 -10.30 -6.35 -7.73
C LEU A 465 -11.40 -6.52 -6.67
N ASN A 466 -12.46 -5.71 -6.69
CA ASN A 466 -13.61 -5.88 -5.80
C ASN A 466 -14.55 -7.03 -6.21
N ASN A 467 -14.40 -7.60 -7.41
CA ASN A 467 -15.09 -8.86 -7.76
C ASN A 467 -14.49 -10.06 -7.01
N LEU A 468 -13.27 -9.94 -6.48
CA LEU A 468 -12.69 -10.91 -5.55
C LEU A 468 -13.18 -10.62 -4.12
N THR A 469 -13.41 -11.66 -3.33
CA THR A 469 -13.73 -11.49 -1.90
C THR A 469 -12.49 -11.07 -1.11
N TRP A 470 -12.54 -9.90 -0.47
CA TRP A 470 -11.51 -9.35 0.41
C TRP A 470 -12.03 -9.10 1.81
N ASN A 471 -11.23 -9.41 2.82
CA ASN A 471 -11.39 -8.84 4.16
C ASN A 471 -10.61 -7.52 4.23
N LYS A 472 -11.31 -6.40 4.42
CA LYS A 472 -10.71 -5.06 4.42
C LYS A 472 -10.69 -4.49 5.84
N PHE A 473 -9.51 -4.07 6.29
CA PHE A 473 -9.30 -3.56 7.64
C PHE A 473 -8.76 -2.12 7.60
N PRO A 474 -9.64 -1.10 7.73
CA PRO A 474 -9.23 0.29 7.89
C PRO A 474 -8.52 0.48 9.23
N LEU A 475 -7.38 1.17 9.21
CA LEU A 475 -6.54 1.42 10.38
C LEU A 475 -6.61 2.89 10.80
N LEU A 476 -6.92 3.14 12.07
CA LEU A 476 -6.92 4.45 12.70
C LEU A 476 -5.71 4.59 13.62
N ILE A 477 -4.55 4.84 13.00
CA ILE A 477 -3.29 5.11 13.70
C ILE A 477 -3.15 6.63 13.85
N ARG A 478 -3.06 7.13 15.08
CA ARG A 478 -3.16 8.57 15.41
C ARG A 478 -1.92 9.12 16.08
N HIS A 479 -1.15 8.30 16.79
CA HIS A 479 -0.06 8.76 17.64
C HIS A 479 1.29 8.88 16.91
N THR A 480 1.31 8.60 15.61
CA THR A 480 2.49 8.80 14.76
C THR A 480 2.08 9.32 13.39
N LYS A 481 2.92 10.18 12.80
CA LYS A 481 2.77 10.62 11.41
C LYS A 481 3.27 9.56 10.42
N SER A 482 4.03 8.57 10.90
CA SER A 482 4.55 7.47 10.10
C SER A 482 3.60 6.27 10.10
N THR A 483 2.29 6.50 9.90
CA THR A 483 1.24 5.46 9.95
C THR A 483 1.49 4.32 8.96
N HIS A 484 2.04 4.64 7.78
CA HIS A 484 2.49 3.67 6.78
C HIS A 484 3.46 2.65 7.39
N SER A 485 4.46 3.12 8.13
CA SER A 485 5.46 2.27 8.80
C SER A 485 4.90 1.59 10.05
N ALA A 486 3.97 2.24 10.73
CA ALA A 486 3.33 1.72 11.93
C ALA A 486 2.51 0.47 11.63
N ALA A 487 1.82 0.39 10.49
CA ALA A 487 0.97 -0.75 10.12
C ALA A 487 1.68 -2.12 10.17
N ILE A 488 3.02 -2.15 10.02
CA ILE A 488 3.84 -3.36 10.17
C ILE A 488 4.87 -3.32 11.31
N VAL A 489 4.88 -2.25 12.10
CA VAL A 489 5.91 -1.97 13.12
C VAL A 489 7.32 -2.05 12.49
N ARG A 490 7.53 -1.26 11.42
CA ARG A 490 8.72 -1.32 10.55
C ARG A 490 10.05 -1.27 11.32
N ASP A 491 10.11 -0.48 12.40
CA ASP A 491 11.22 -0.49 13.36
C ASP A 491 10.66 -0.71 14.78
N TYR A 492 10.87 -1.90 15.34
CA TYR A 492 10.38 -2.23 16.69
C TYR A 492 11.03 -1.41 17.81
N LYS A 493 12.13 -0.70 17.51
CA LYS A 493 12.78 0.22 18.47
C LYS A 493 12.13 1.60 18.49
N ASP A 494 11.36 1.94 17.46
CA ASP A 494 10.59 3.17 17.43
C ASP A 494 9.34 3.03 18.32
N ALA A 495 9.39 3.68 19.48
CA ALA A 495 8.32 3.67 20.46
C ALA A 495 7.02 4.30 19.92
N THR A 496 7.08 5.12 18.87
CA THR A 496 5.89 5.76 18.28
C THR A 496 5.02 4.80 17.46
N LEU A 497 5.55 3.64 17.06
CA LEU A 497 4.84 2.64 16.24
C LEU A 497 4.00 1.66 17.06
N TYR A 498 3.77 1.93 18.35
CA TYR A 498 3.12 0.98 19.27
C TYR A 498 1.69 0.61 18.88
N GLU A 499 0.93 1.51 18.24
CA GLU A 499 -0.41 1.21 17.72
C GLU A 499 -0.39 0.12 16.65
N GLY A 500 0.71 0.04 15.89
CA GLY A 500 0.97 -1.02 14.93
C GLY A 500 1.02 -2.43 15.53
N LYS A 501 1.39 -2.54 16.81
CA LYS A 501 1.40 -3.83 17.51
C LYS A 501 0.00 -4.42 17.62
N VAL A 502 -1.02 -3.57 17.77
CA VAL A 502 -2.43 -3.99 17.79
C VAL A 502 -2.84 -4.54 16.42
N VAL A 503 -2.36 -3.93 15.33
CA VAL A 503 -2.58 -4.39 13.96
C VAL A 503 -1.99 -5.77 13.73
N ILE A 504 -0.73 -5.98 14.09
CA ILE A 504 -0.06 -7.28 13.94
C ILE A 504 -0.71 -8.35 14.82
N LYS A 505 -1.09 -7.99 16.06
CA LYS A 505 -1.82 -8.89 16.95
C LYS A 505 -3.15 -9.34 16.33
N HIS A 506 -3.96 -8.41 15.83
CA HIS A 506 -5.21 -8.73 15.16
C HIS A 506 -5.01 -9.65 13.96
N TRP A 507 -4.00 -9.36 13.14
CA TRP A 507 -3.67 -10.16 11.98
C TRP A 507 -3.35 -11.60 12.35
N LEU A 508 -2.48 -11.81 13.33
CA LEU A 508 -2.06 -13.15 13.76
C LEU A 508 -3.17 -13.91 14.49
N ASP A 509 -4.02 -13.21 15.25
CA ASP A 509 -5.09 -13.84 16.02
C ASP A 509 -6.29 -14.26 15.16
N ASN A 510 -6.71 -13.42 14.21
CA ASN A 510 -8.02 -13.55 13.54
C ASN A 510 -7.95 -13.72 12.03
N VAL A 511 -6.87 -13.25 11.38
CA VAL A 511 -6.85 -13.10 9.92
C VAL A 511 -5.94 -14.12 9.26
N PHE A 512 -4.74 -14.37 9.80
CA PHE A 512 -3.83 -15.36 9.27
C PHE A 512 -4.38 -16.78 9.50
N GLN A 513 -4.64 -17.50 8.41
CA GLN A 513 -5.18 -18.86 8.45
C GLN A 513 -4.08 -19.89 8.17
N LEU A 514 -4.14 -21.03 8.83
CA LEU A 514 -3.22 -22.15 8.56
C LEU A 514 -3.81 -23.17 7.58
N ASP A 515 -5.10 -23.07 7.22
CA ASP A 515 -5.83 -24.06 6.42
C ASP A 515 -6.71 -23.52 5.30
#